data_AF-A0A269PGW2-F1
#
_entry.id   AF-A0A269PGW2-F1
#
_cell.length_a   1.000
_cell.length_b   1.000
_cell.length_c   1.000
_cell.angle_alpha   90.00
_cell.angle_beta   90.00
_cell.angle_gamma   90.00
#
_symmetry.space_group_name_H-M   'P 1'
#
loop_
_entity.id
_entity.type
_entity.pdbx_description
1 polymer ?
#
loop_
_entity_poly.entity_id
_entity_poly.type
_entity_poly.pdbx_seq_one_letter_code
_entity_poly.pdbx_strand_id
1 'polypeptide(L)'
;MKVILLSAALGKGISKKTGQPKPYAFASLEYLVPAKDFINGDHNIQKCGLEVKNVSILDDQQLYNNIKAILDQNGISEVELTLTPDPENMSRNIVSQVRTAK
;
A
#
# COMPACT_ATOMS: atom_id res chain seq x y z
N MET A 1 -8.69 9.64 -1.14
CA MET A 1 -9.29 8.30 -0.94
C MET A 1 -9.16 7.94 0.53
N LYS A 2 -10.26 7.59 1.22
CA LYS A 2 -10.21 7.21 2.64
C LYS A 2 -10.04 5.69 2.80
N VAL A 3 -9.14 5.27 3.68
CA VAL A 3 -8.85 3.84 3.94
C VAL A 3 -8.45 3.61 5.40
N ILE A 4 -8.52 2.36 5.86
CA ILE A 4 -7.95 1.94 7.13
C ILE A 4 -6.50 1.53 6.89
N LEU A 5 -5.55 2.32 7.38
CA LEU A 5 -4.11 2.07 7.22
C LEU A 5 -3.66 0.90 8.09
N LEU A 6 -2.96 -0.07 7.48
CA LEU A 6 -2.44 -1.24 8.17
C LEU A 6 -0.92 -1.17 8.35
N SER A 7 -0.18 -0.99 7.24
CA SER A 7 1.28 -1.06 7.23
C SER A 7 1.86 -0.27 6.06
N ALA A 8 3.16 -0.04 6.08
CA ALA A 8 3.90 0.41 4.91
C ALA A 8 5.29 -0.21 4.88
N ALA A 9 5.82 -0.34 3.67
CA ALA A 9 7.15 -0.87 3.42
C ALA A 9 7.89 0.01 2.42
N LEU A 10 9.13 0.35 2.76
CA LEU A 10 10.09 1.04 1.90
C LEU A 10 11.35 0.20 1.86
N GLY A 11 11.75 -0.22 0.66
CA GLY A 11 12.86 -1.16 0.50
C GLY A 11 13.64 -0.92 -0.77
N LYS A 12 14.96 -1.00 -0.67
CA LYS A 12 15.88 -1.00 -1.80
C LYS A 12 16.96 -2.05 -1.61
N GLY A 13 17.40 -2.66 -2.69
CA GLY A 13 18.38 -3.72 -2.61
C GLY A 13 18.80 -4.25 -3.97
N ILE A 14 19.50 -5.38 -3.95
CA ILE A 14 19.99 -6.06 -5.15
C ILE A 14 19.50 -7.50 -5.12
N SER A 15 18.67 -7.87 -6.09
CA SER A 15 18.24 -9.25 -6.28
C SER A 15 19.36 -10.05 -6.93
N LYS A 16 19.75 -11.16 -6.30
CA LYS A 16 20.74 -12.12 -6.83
C LYS A 16 20.10 -13.39 -7.38
N LYS A 17 18.77 -13.46 -7.46
CA LYS A 17 18.02 -14.69 -7.80
C LYS A 17 18.29 -15.23 -9.21
N THR A 18 18.72 -14.38 -10.14
CA THR A 18 18.85 -14.72 -11.57
C THR A 18 20.29 -14.73 -12.07
N GLY A 19 21.28 -14.89 -11.19
CA GLY A 19 22.71 -14.93 -11.54
C GLY A 19 23.32 -13.57 -11.91
N GLN A 20 22.51 -12.63 -12.40
CA GLN A 20 22.89 -11.22 -12.57
C GLN A 20 22.29 -10.36 -11.44
N PRO A 21 23.12 -9.61 -10.69
CA PRO A 21 22.64 -8.66 -9.68
C PRO A 21 21.74 -7.59 -10.31
N LYS A 22 20.45 -7.57 -9.96
CA LYS A 22 19.49 -6.56 -10.43
C LYS A 22 19.07 -5.65 -9.27
N PRO A 23 19.33 -4.32 -9.34
CA PRO A 23 18.85 -3.39 -8.33
C PRO A 23 17.31 -3.36 -8.35
N TYR A 24 16.71 -3.22 -7.17
CA TYR A 24 15.29 -2.98 -7.00
C TYR A 24 15.06 -1.90 -5.95
N ALA A 25 13.99 -1.15 -6.14
CA ALA A 25 13.40 -0.27 -5.16
C ALA A 25 11.90 -0.54 -5.16
N PHE A 26 11.26 -0.47 -3.99
CA PHE A 26 9.83 -0.54 -3.85
C PHE A 26 9.40 0.29 -2.65
N ALA A 27 8.24 0.93 -2.81
CA ALA A 27 7.56 1.62 -1.75
C ALA A 27 6.06 1.31 -1.88
N SER A 28 5.45 0.81 -0.80
CA SER A 28 4.03 0.48 -0.80
C SER A 28 3.41 0.67 0.57
N LEU A 29 2.10 0.86 0.59
CA LEU A 29 1.30 0.78 1.80
C LEU A 29 0.25 -0.33 1.67
N GLU A 30 -0.12 -0.89 2.82
CA GLU A 30 -1.22 -1.83 2.95
C GLU A 30 -2.37 -1.17 3.70
N TYR A 31 -3.58 -1.41 3.22
CA TYR A 31 -4.80 -0.91 3.83
C TYR A 31 -5.89 -1.99 3.85
N LEU A 32 -6.82 -1.85 4.77
CA LEU A 32 -7.92 -2.80 4.97
C LEU A 32 -9.17 -2.33 4.23
N VAL A 33 -9.84 -3.26 3.59
CA VAL A 33 -11.19 -3.07 3.03
C VAL A 33 -12.09 -4.23 3.50
N PRO A 34 -13.43 -4.06 3.50
CA PRO A 34 -14.33 -5.17 3.79
C PRO A 34 -14.05 -6.36 2.88
N ALA A 35 -13.90 -7.55 3.48
CA ALA A 35 -13.74 -8.77 2.72
C ALA A 35 -14.95 -8.98 1.80
N LYS A 36 -14.70 -9.42 0.57
CA LYS A 36 -15.75 -9.74 -0.40
C LYS A 36 -15.74 -11.22 -0.71
N ASP A 37 -16.93 -11.79 -0.80
CA ASP A 37 -17.13 -13.11 -1.34
C ASP A 37 -16.55 -13.20 -2.75
N PHE A 38 -16.02 -14.37 -3.10
CA PHE A 38 -15.51 -14.64 -4.43
C PHE A 38 -16.41 -15.66 -5.11
N ILE A 39 -17.16 -15.19 -6.10
CA ILE A 39 -18.05 -16.00 -6.92
C ILE A 39 -17.57 -15.92 -8.37
N ASN A 40 -17.08 -17.02 -8.93
CA ASN A 40 -16.63 -17.10 -10.32
C ASN A 40 -16.74 -18.53 -10.87
N GLY A 41 -17.60 -18.75 -11.86
CA GLY A 41 -17.90 -20.10 -12.36
C GLY A 41 -18.44 -20.99 -11.23
N ASP A 42 -17.78 -22.13 -11.01
CA ASP A 42 -18.11 -23.08 -9.93
C ASP A 42 -17.51 -22.68 -8.57
N HIS A 43 -16.81 -21.54 -8.48
CA HIS A 43 -16.27 -21.05 -7.22
C HIS A 43 -17.32 -20.26 -6.45
N ASN A 44 -17.57 -20.65 -5.20
CA ASN A 44 -18.40 -19.92 -4.24
C ASN A 44 -17.69 -19.88 -2.88
N ILE A 45 -16.88 -18.84 -2.67
CA ILE A 45 -16.08 -18.66 -1.46
C ILE A 45 -16.68 -17.52 -0.64
N GLN A 46 -17.12 -17.84 0.57
CA GLN A 46 -17.63 -16.88 1.54
C GLN A 46 -16.49 -16.33 2.40
N LYS A 47 -16.44 -15.01 2.59
CA LYS A 47 -15.42 -14.34 3.41
C LYS A 47 -16.08 -13.34 4.36
N CYS A 48 -15.50 -13.18 5.54
CA CYS A 48 -15.92 -12.20 6.53
C CYS A 48 -14.72 -11.43 7.10
N GLY A 49 -14.99 -10.25 7.69
CA GLY A 49 -13.96 -9.39 8.26
C GLY A 49 -13.33 -8.46 7.21
N LEU A 50 -12.00 -8.35 7.23
CA LEU A 50 -11.24 -7.41 6.41
C LEU A 50 -10.25 -8.15 5.51
N GLU A 51 -10.04 -7.63 4.31
CA GLU A 51 -8.99 -8.06 3.39
C GLU A 51 -7.92 -6.97 3.24
N VAL A 52 -6.67 -7.41 3.09
CA VAL A 52 -5.54 -6.52 2.84
C VAL A 52 -5.47 -6.18 1.36
N LYS A 53 -5.39 -4.89 1.07
CA LYS A 53 -5.03 -4.35 -0.25
C LYS A 53 -3.68 -3.67 -0.15
N ASN A 54 -2.91 -3.75 -1.22
CA ASN A 54 -1.62 -3.08 -1.36
C ASN A 54 -1.74 -1.98 -2.43
N VAL A 55 -1.09 -0.85 -2.22
CA VAL A 55 -0.94 0.21 -3.22
C VAL A 55 0.46 0.81 -3.14
N SER A 56 1.03 1.16 -4.30
CA SER A 56 2.32 1.84 -4.39
C SER A 56 2.24 3.24 -3.78
N ILE A 57 3.29 3.63 -3.05
CA ILE A 57 3.53 5.00 -2.58
C ILE A 57 4.76 5.55 -3.31
N LEU A 58 4.92 6.87 -3.35
CA LEU A 58 6.17 7.46 -3.84
C LEU A 58 7.36 6.90 -3.06
N ASP A 59 8.46 6.61 -3.76
CA ASP A 59 9.75 6.22 -3.15
C ASP A 59 10.39 7.41 -2.43
N ASP A 60 9.79 7.79 -1.30
CA ASP A 60 10.16 8.93 -0.49
C ASP A 60 10.21 8.53 0.99
N GLN A 61 11.41 8.69 1.58
CA GLN A 61 11.66 8.42 2.99
C GLN A 61 10.81 9.32 3.91
N GLN A 62 10.50 10.55 3.51
CA GLN A 62 9.67 11.46 4.31
C GLN A 62 8.22 10.97 4.38
N LEU A 63 7.66 10.57 3.22
CA LEU A 63 6.33 9.95 3.16
C LEU A 63 6.25 8.69 4.03
N TYR A 64 7.24 7.81 3.94
CA TYR A 64 7.31 6.61 4.79
C TYR A 64 7.36 6.97 6.29
N ASN A 65 8.21 7.92 6.68
CA ASN A 65 8.33 8.34 8.08
C ASN A 65 7.03 8.95 8.62
N ASN A 66 6.30 9.70 7.78
CA ASN A 66 4.98 10.22 8.11
C ASN A 66 3.98 9.09 8.37
N ILE A 67 3.95 8.07 7.50
CA ILE A 67 3.07 6.90 7.68
C ILE A 67 3.43 6.16 8.97
N LYS A 68 4.73 5.95 9.23
CA LYS A 68 5.22 5.33 10.46
C LYS A 68 4.76 6.11 11.69
N ALA A 69 4.90 7.45 11.69
CA ALA A 69 4.47 8.29 12.81
C ALA A 69 2.97 8.19 13.07
N ILE A 70 2.13 8.15 12.02
CA ILE A 70 0.69 7.95 12.15
C ILE A 70 0.37 6.62 12.82
N LEU A 71 1.02 5.52 12.38
CA LEU A 71 0.82 4.18 12.93
C LEU A 71 1.34 4.05 14.37
N ASP A 72 2.50 4.64 14.67
CA ASP A 72 3.06 4.62 16.04
C ASP A 72 2.15 5.37 17.03
N GLN A 73 1.48 6.44 16.58
CA GLN A 73 0.63 7.28 17.43
C GLN A 73 -0.80 6.74 17.58
N ASN A 74 -1.38 6.23 16.50
CA ASN A 74 -2.81 5.90 16.43
C ASN A 74 -3.09 4.41 16.26
N GLY A 75 -2.06 3.59 16.02
CA GLY A 75 -2.23 2.22 15.56
C GLY A 75 -2.93 2.15 14.20
N ILE A 76 -3.65 1.05 13.97
CA ILE A 76 -4.50 0.85 12.79
C ILE A 76 -5.61 1.92 12.82
N SER A 77 -5.58 2.84 11.86
CA SER A 77 -6.41 4.05 11.88
C SER A 77 -6.88 4.47 10.49
N GLU A 78 -7.96 5.26 10.45
CA GLU A 78 -8.48 5.80 9.19
C GLU A 78 -7.61 6.98 8.72
N VAL A 79 -7.21 6.92 7.45
CA VAL A 79 -6.39 7.94 6.81
C VAL A 79 -6.97 8.34 5.47
N GLU A 80 -6.63 9.55 5.04
CA GLU A 80 -6.87 10.05 3.71
C GLU A 80 -5.60 10.00 2.86
N LEU A 81 -5.68 9.27 1.75
CA LEU A 81 -4.65 9.14 0.74
C LEU A 81 -4.87 10.15 -0.39
N THR A 82 -3.82 10.87 -0.75
CA THR A 82 -3.76 11.66 -1.99
C THR A 82 -3.10 10.82 -3.07
N LEU A 83 -3.79 10.70 -4.21
CA LEU A 83 -3.33 9.94 -5.37
C LEU A 83 -2.89 10.90 -6.46
N THR A 84 -1.75 10.62 -7.08
CA THR A 84 -1.22 11.34 -8.24
C THR A 84 -0.81 10.33 -9.32
N PRO A 85 -0.71 10.73 -10.60
CA PRO A 85 -0.13 9.89 -11.62
C PRO A 85 1.29 9.47 -11.23
N ASP A 86 1.61 8.19 -11.44
CA ASP A 86 2.95 7.66 -11.20
C ASP A 86 3.94 8.24 -12.22
N PRO A 87 5.03 8.91 -11.80
CA PRO A 87 6.05 9.44 -12.71
C PRO A 87 6.73 8.37 -13.58
N GLU A 88 6.83 7.12 -13.08
CA GLU A 88 7.43 6.02 -13.84
C GLU A 88 6.41 5.36 -14.77
N ASN A 89 5.12 5.48 -14.48
CA ASN A 89 4.05 4.92 -15.30
C ASN A 89 2.74 5.71 -15.16
N MET A 90 2.55 6.71 -16.02
CA MET A 90 1.38 7.59 -16.01
C MET A 90 0.02 6.89 -16.17
N SER A 91 -0.01 5.61 -16.56
CA SER A 91 -1.26 4.82 -16.61
C SER A 91 -1.75 4.37 -15.23
N ARG A 92 -0.97 4.60 -14.17
CA ARG A 92 -1.25 4.17 -12.79
C ARG A 92 -1.25 5.36 -11.84
N ASN A 93 -2.01 5.22 -10.76
CA ASN A 93 -1.98 6.16 -9.65
C ASN A 93 -1.03 5.64 -8.57
N ILE A 94 -0.30 6.56 -7.95
CA ILE A 94 0.57 6.32 -6.81
C ILE A 94 0.15 7.24 -5.66
N VAL A 95 0.32 6.77 -4.43
CA VAL A 95 0.03 7.59 -3.26
C VAL A 95 1.18 8.55 -3.01
N SER A 96 0.87 9.84 -2.99
CA SER A 96 1.85 10.91 -2.79
C SER A 96 1.77 11.57 -1.42
N GLN A 97 0.63 11.48 -0.73
CA GLN A 97 0.47 11.99 0.62
C GLN A 97 -0.49 11.13 1.44
N VAL A 98 -0.26 11.06 2.76
CA VAL A 98 -1.11 10.38 3.74
C VAL A 98 -1.36 11.31 4.92
N ARG A 99 -2.63 11.47 5.31
CA ARG A 99 -3.04 12.30 6.45
C ARG A 99 -4.06 11.53 7.30
N THR A 100 -4.08 11.77 8.60
CA THR A 100 -5.15 11.24 9.46
C THR A 100 -6.50 11.77 8.99
N ALA A 101 -7.52 10.90 8.93
CA ALA A 101 -8.87 11.33 8.67
C ALA A 101 -9.38 12.15 9.87
N LYS A 102 -9.96 13.33 9.60
CA LYS A 102 -10.69 14.10 10.61
C LYS A 102 -12.10 13.55 10.80
#